data_AF-L8TND9-F1
#
_entry.id   AF-L8TND9-F1
#
_cell.length_a   1.000
_cell.length_b   1.000
_cell.length_c   1.000
_cell.angle_alpha   90.00
_cell.angle_beta   90.00
_cell.angle_gamma   90.00
#
_symmetry.space_group_name_H-M   'P 1'
#
loop_
_entity.id
_entity.type
_entity.pdbx_description
1 polymer ?
#
loop_
_entity_poly.entity_id
_entity_poly.type
_entity_poly.pdbx_seq_one_letter_code
_entity_poly.pdbx_strand_id
1 'polypeptide(L)'
;MLLVCLNRQLATTDAVSEAGVFAVNILGDKQAELAVQFATRHPDKFRDVELMTRELDVPLISDALAQIECTIVSRTDVATHAVFMAEVKTAEAGAGDPLGYFRGQFGSFTRALDESVYELIRETILARTGNASGPITAANMALELKVDRSSAYHALQQLRNEGLLLAEPDGTYLLTPKLTATDKLSMPAAPNALSGSSRETGSR
;
A
#
# COMPACT_ATOMS: atom_id res chain seq x y z
N MET A 1 2.33 16.84 8.44
CA MET A 1 3.74 17.27 8.34
C MET A 1 4.47 16.31 7.41
N LEU A 2 5.35 16.85 6.56
CA LEU A 2 6.18 16.12 5.61
C LEU A 2 7.58 16.74 5.61
N LEU A 3 8.60 15.99 5.16
CA LEU A 3 9.92 16.54 4.89
C LEU A 3 10.45 16.08 3.53
N VAL A 4 11.25 16.93 2.89
CA VAL A 4 12.03 16.60 1.69
C VAL A 4 13.48 17.01 1.88
N CYS A 5 14.40 16.28 1.25
CA CYS A 5 15.83 16.54 1.30
C CYS A 5 16.33 16.77 -0.13
N LEU A 6 16.83 17.96 -0.41
CA LEU A 6 17.27 18.37 -1.74
C LEU A 6 18.75 18.74 -1.72
N ASN A 7 19.50 18.38 -2.76
CA ASN A 7 20.89 18.82 -2.88
C ASN A 7 20.94 20.34 -3.07
N ARG A 8 21.79 21.03 -2.31
CA ARG A 8 21.89 22.50 -2.24
C ARG A 8 22.35 23.16 -3.54
N GLN A 9 22.87 22.40 -4.49
CA GLN A 9 23.33 22.89 -5.79
C GLN A 9 22.28 22.74 -6.90
N LEU A 10 21.08 22.26 -6.58
CA LEU A 10 20.00 22.12 -7.56
C LEU A 10 19.17 23.39 -7.63
N ALA A 11 18.82 23.83 -8.85
CA ALA A 11 17.90 24.94 -9.08
C ALA A 11 16.54 24.74 -8.39
N THR A 12 16.11 23.48 -8.22
CA THR A 12 14.89 23.15 -7.47
C THR A 12 14.98 23.58 -6.00
N THR A 13 16.16 23.49 -5.37
CA THR A 13 16.34 23.91 -3.98
C THR A 13 16.17 25.42 -3.82
N ASP A 14 16.68 26.18 -4.79
CA ASP A 14 16.54 27.64 -4.83
C ASP A 14 15.07 28.02 -5.07
N ALA A 15 14.43 27.44 -6.08
CA ALA A 15 13.01 27.67 -6.39
C ALA A 15 12.08 27.37 -5.20
N VAL A 16 12.29 26.25 -4.50
CA VAL A 16 11.51 25.88 -3.30
C VAL A 16 11.77 26.87 -2.15
N SER A 17 13.02 27.32 -1.98
CA SER A 17 13.36 28.28 -0.92
C SER A 17 12.76 29.66 -1.17
N GLU A 18 12.76 30.12 -2.42
CA GLU A 18 12.19 31.41 -2.82
C GLU A 18 10.66 31.40 -2.77
N ALA A 19 10.03 30.31 -3.22
CA ALA A 19 8.57 30.20 -3.24
C ALA A 19 7.96 30.02 -1.84
N GLY A 20 8.67 29.40 -0.89
CA GLY A 20 8.12 29.09 0.44
C GLY A 20 7.10 27.94 0.43
N VAL A 21 6.77 27.39 -0.74
CA VAL A 21 5.81 26.31 -0.97
C VAL A 21 6.38 25.32 -1.98
N PHE A 22 5.90 24.07 -1.94
CA PHE A 22 6.25 23.06 -2.92
C PHE A 22 5.18 21.97 -3.02
N ALA A 23 5.18 21.25 -4.13
CA ALA A 23 4.39 20.03 -4.31
C ALA A 23 5.27 18.78 -4.25
N VAL A 24 4.71 17.69 -3.72
CA VAL A 24 5.26 16.33 -3.85
C VAL A 24 4.30 15.52 -4.71
N ASN A 25 4.80 14.99 -5.82
CA ASN A 25 4.07 14.06 -6.67
C ASN A 25 4.61 12.64 -6.42
N ILE A 26 3.75 11.76 -5.91
CA ILE A 26 4.03 10.32 -5.78
C ILE A 26 3.63 9.68 -7.09
N LEU A 27 4.57 9.02 -7.77
CA LEU A 27 4.36 8.43 -9.09
C LEU A 27 3.81 7.00 -8.98
N GLY A 28 2.97 6.62 -9.94
CA GLY A 28 2.47 5.27 -10.12
C GLY A 28 3.47 4.36 -10.84
N ASP A 29 3.32 3.05 -10.69
CA ASP A 29 4.21 2.00 -11.21
C ASP A 29 4.53 2.09 -12.71
N LYS A 30 3.66 2.69 -13.52
CA LYS A 30 3.84 2.91 -14.97
C LYS A 30 4.59 4.20 -15.33
N GLN A 31 5.00 5.01 -14.35
CA GLN A 31 5.58 6.34 -14.58
C GLN A 31 7.11 6.38 -14.41
N ALA A 32 7.80 5.27 -14.66
CA ALA A 32 9.26 5.19 -14.56
C ALA A 32 9.97 6.17 -15.52
N GLU A 33 9.46 6.33 -16.75
CA GLU A 33 10.03 7.27 -17.73
C GLU A 33 9.95 8.72 -17.24
N LEU A 34 8.83 9.09 -16.62
CA LEU A 34 8.63 10.41 -16.02
C LEU A 34 9.59 10.64 -14.84
N ALA A 35 9.78 9.63 -13.99
CA ALA A 35 10.76 9.70 -12.90
C ALA A 35 12.18 9.94 -13.43
N VAL A 36 12.58 9.25 -14.50
CA VAL A 36 13.88 9.47 -15.17
C VAL A 36 13.97 10.89 -15.71
N GLN A 37 12.93 11.38 -16.39
CA GLN A 37 12.91 12.74 -16.94
C GLN A 37 13.24 13.79 -15.87
N PHE A 38 12.58 13.74 -14.71
CA PHE A 38 12.82 14.67 -13.61
C PHE A 38 14.17 14.46 -12.90
N ALA A 39 14.75 13.26 -12.96
CA ALA A 39 16.07 12.96 -12.41
C ALA A 39 17.24 13.48 -13.28
N THR A 40 17.00 13.76 -14.57
CA THR A 40 18.04 14.32 -15.45
C THR A 40 18.39 15.78 -15.12
N ARG A 41 19.46 16.29 -15.74
CA ARG A 41 19.82 17.73 -15.72
C ARG A 41 19.20 18.52 -16.88
N HIS A 42 18.23 17.95 -17.60
CA HIS A 42 17.59 18.65 -18.72
C HIS A 42 16.94 19.95 -18.22
N PRO A 43 17.09 21.08 -18.94
CA PRO A 43 16.53 22.37 -18.50
C PRO A 43 15.00 22.37 -18.54
N ASP A 44 14.41 21.74 -19.56
CA ASP A 44 12.97 21.58 -19.68
C ASP A 44 12.54 20.19 -19.20
N LYS A 45 12.31 20.06 -17.89
CA LYS A 45 11.85 18.82 -17.26
C LYS A 45 10.35 18.61 -17.38
N PHE A 46 9.62 19.65 -17.79
CA PHE A 46 8.16 19.64 -17.86
C PHE A 46 7.64 19.42 -19.29
N ARG A 47 8.53 19.32 -20.29
CA ARG A 47 8.16 18.91 -21.65
C ARG A 47 7.28 17.67 -21.64
N ASP A 48 6.19 17.72 -22.40
CA ASP A 48 5.25 16.61 -22.56
C ASP A 48 4.65 16.09 -21.23
N VAL A 49 4.68 16.90 -20.16
CA VAL A 49 4.03 16.60 -18.88
C VAL A 49 2.78 17.44 -18.74
N GLU A 50 1.64 16.78 -18.56
CA GLU A 50 0.40 17.47 -18.22
C GLU A 50 0.46 17.96 -16.77
N LEU A 51 0.24 19.26 -16.59
CA LEU A 51 0.29 19.92 -15.31
C LEU A 51 -1.08 20.49 -14.94
N MET A 52 -1.34 20.47 -13.65
CA MET A 52 -2.43 21.19 -13.02
C MET A 52 -1.91 21.99 -11.83
N THR A 53 -2.72 22.92 -11.32
CA THR A 53 -2.46 23.63 -10.06
C THR A 53 -3.68 23.53 -9.15
N ARG A 54 -3.47 23.75 -7.85
CA ARG A 54 -4.53 23.76 -6.84
C ARG A 54 -4.36 24.97 -5.90
N GLU A 55 -4.36 24.77 -4.59
CA GLU A 55 -4.49 25.85 -3.61
C GLU A 55 -3.24 26.73 -3.54
N LEU A 56 -2.06 26.15 -3.70
CA LEU A 56 -0.78 26.88 -3.57
C LEU A 56 -0.21 27.34 -4.91
N ASP A 57 -0.95 27.12 -6.01
CA ASP A 57 -0.54 27.45 -7.38
C ASP A 57 0.84 26.87 -7.78
N VAL A 58 1.19 25.71 -7.22
CA VAL A 58 2.42 24.97 -7.53
C VAL A 58 2.15 23.90 -8.59
N PRO A 59 3.13 23.56 -9.44
CA PRO A 59 2.93 22.58 -10.50
C PRO A 59 2.73 21.17 -9.93
N LEU A 60 1.57 20.58 -10.24
CA LEU A 60 1.19 19.21 -9.91
C LEU A 60 1.12 18.40 -11.19
N ILE A 61 1.63 17.17 -11.17
CA ILE A 61 1.55 16.26 -12.32
C ILE A 61 0.16 15.64 -12.30
N SER A 62 -0.64 15.88 -13.34
CA SER A 62 -2.06 15.47 -13.39
C SER A 62 -2.25 13.98 -13.12
N ASP A 63 -1.41 13.15 -13.73
CA ASP A 63 -1.50 11.68 -13.64
C ASP A 63 -0.68 11.06 -12.50
N ALA A 64 -0.13 11.84 -11.58
CA ALA A 64 0.57 11.27 -10.43
C ALA A 64 -0.38 10.46 -9.53
N LEU A 65 0.09 9.34 -8.96
CA LEU A 65 -0.69 8.50 -8.06
C LEU A 65 -1.19 9.27 -6.84
N ALA A 66 -0.39 10.20 -6.33
CA ALA A 66 -0.84 11.16 -5.32
C ALA A 66 -0.11 12.49 -5.47
N GLN A 67 -0.76 13.59 -5.10
CA GLN A 67 -0.15 14.90 -5.05
C GLN A 67 -0.39 15.57 -3.69
N ILE A 68 0.63 16.25 -3.19
CA ILE A 68 0.62 16.87 -1.86
C ILE A 68 1.18 18.28 -1.97
N GLU A 69 0.39 19.31 -1.64
CA GLU A 69 0.85 20.69 -1.57
C GLU A 69 1.29 21.04 -0.15
N CYS A 70 2.47 21.67 -0.03
CA CYS A 70 3.09 21.94 1.25
C CYS A 70 3.57 23.38 1.37
N THR A 71 3.44 23.95 2.56
CA THR A 71 4.09 25.21 2.95
C THR A 71 5.30 24.91 3.85
N ILE A 72 6.44 25.54 3.57
CA ILE A 72 7.66 25.34 4.34
C ILE A 72 7.49 25.93 5.75
N VAL A 73 7.79 25.12 6.76
CA VAL A 73 7.84 25.52 8.17
C VAL A 73 9.26 25.89 8.56
N SER A 74 10.24 25.08 8.15
CA SER A 74 11.64 25.36 8.42
C SER A 74 12.57 24.66 7.43
N ARG A 75 13.79 25.20 7.28
CA ARG A 75 14.88 24.63 6.48
C ARG A 75 16.11 24.42 7.34
N THR A 76 16.76 23.27 7.20
CA THR A 76 18.02 22.94 7.86
C THR A 76 19.03 22.45 6.83
N ASP A 77 20.18 23.12 6.71
CA ASP A 77 21.26 22.70 5.83
C ASP A 77 22.12 21.61 6.54
N VAL A 78 22.25 20.44 5.92
CA VAL A 78 23.04 19.30 6.41
C VAL A 78 23.99 18.84 5.31
N ALA A 79 25.28 19.13 5.47
CA ALA A 79 26.32 18.88 4.48
C ALA A 79 25.94 19.43 3.08
N THR A 80 25.74 18.53 2.12
CA THR A 80 25.40 18.86 0.72
C THR A 80 23.91 19.04 0.47
N HIS A 81 23.05 18.82 1.46
CA HIS A 81 21.60 18.85 1.31
C HIS A 81 20.92 19.88 2.21
N ALA A 82 19.77 20.38 1.77
CA ALA A 82 18.82 21.16 2.55
C ALA A 82 17.61 20.27 2.88
N VAL A 83 17.29 20.17 4.17
CA VAL A 83 16.10 19.48 4.67
C VAL A 83 15.00 20.51 4.89
N PHE A 84 13.90 20.37 4.18
CA PHE A 84 12.71 21.21 4.34
C PHE A 84 11.68 20.45 5.16
N MET A 85 11.26 21.03 6.27
CA MET A 85 10.14 20.55 7.09
C MET A 85 8.92 21.37 6.70
N ALA A 86 7.80 20.71 6.41
CA ALA A 86 6.66 21.36 5.78
C ALA A 86 5.31 20.91 6.35
N GLU A 87 4.38 21.85 6.36
CA GLU A 87 2.98 21.63 6.68
C GLU A 87 2.24 21.25 5.40
N VAL A 88 1.46 20.18 5.44
CA VAL A 88 0.63 19.73 4.32
C VAL A 88 -0.63 20.59 4.29
N LYS A 89 -0.92 21.22 3.16
CA LYS A 89 -2.13 22.02 2.94
C LYS A 89 -3.21 21.22 2.24
N THR A 90 -2.86 20.57 1.15
CA THR A 90 -3.75 19.64 0.43
C THR A 90 -3.03 18.33 0.15
N ALA A 91 -3.79 17.24 0.08
CA ALA A 91 -3.29 15.94 -0.33
C ALA A 91 -4.42 15.17 -1.02
N GLU A 92 -4.17 14.72 -2.25
CA GLU A 92 -5.08 13.86 -3.00
C GLU A 92 -4.32 12.61 -3.45
N ALA A 93 -5.02 11.47 -3.46
CA ALA A 93 -4.48 10.20 -3.92
C ALA A 93 -5.51 9.48 -4.77
N GLY A 94 -5.05 8.92 -5.89
CA GLY A 94 -5.79 8.03 -6.75
C GLY A 94 -5.64 6.56 -6.35
N ALA A 95 -6.32 5.69 -7.10
CA ALA A 95 -6.11 4.26 -7.02
C ALA A 95 -4.91 3.83 -7.87
N GLY A 96 -4.24 2.75 -7.48
CA GLY A 96 -3.10 2.18 -8.18
C GLY A 96 -1.96 1.82 -7.24
N ASP A 97 -0.88 1.28 -7.81
CA ASP A 97 0.32 0.92 -7.07
C ASP A 97 1.44 1.95 -7.31
N PRO A 98 2.24 2.26 -6.28
CA PRO A 98 3.31 3.24 -6.40
C PRO A 98 4.50 2.72 -7.20
N LEU A 99 5.23 3.63 -7.82
CA LEU A 99 6.55 3.36 -8.38
C LEU A 99 7.56 3.16 -7.23
N GLY A 100 8.14 1.97 -7.16
CA GLY A 100 9.25 1.66 -6.27
C GLY A 100 10.60 2.00 -6.91
N TYR A 101 11.56 2.39 -6.08
CA TYR A 101 12.96 2.54 -6.48
C TYR A 101 13.87 1.85 -5.48
N PHE A 102 14.65 0.87 -5.93
CA PHE A 102 15.54 0.10 -5.09
C PHE A 102 16.83 -0.26 -5.84
N ARG A 103 17.98 0.04 -5.22
CA ARG A 103 19.33 -0.30 -5.75
C ARG A 103 19.54 0.14 -7.21
N GLY A 104 19.06 1.32 -7.58
CA GLY A 104 19.25 1.85 -8.94
C GLY A 104 18.21 1.40 -9.96
N GLN A 105 17.18 0.66 -9.54
CA GLN A 105 16.18 0.10 -10.44
C GLN A 105 14.77 0.55 -10.01
N PHE A 106 13.94 0.82 -11.01
CA PHE A 106 12.50 0.99 -10.82
C PHE A 106 11.83 -0.38 -10.73
N GLY A 107 10.79 -0.46 -9.91
CA GLY A 107 9.95 -1.64 -9.77
C GLY A 107 8.54 -1.26 -9.36
N SER A 108 7.63 -2.23 -9.45
CA SER A 108 6.29 -2.10 -8.92
C SER A 108 6.23 -2.69 -7.51
N PHE A 109 5.29 -2.20 -6.70
CA PHE A 109 4.92 -2.89 -5.48
C PHE A 109 3.98 -4.03 -5.84
N THR A 110 4.48 -5.25 -5.83
CA THR A 110 3.59 -6.41 -5.76
C THR A 110 3.09 -6.50 -4.33
N ARG A 111 1.80 -6.23 -4.12
CA ARG A 111 1.15 -6.64 -2.88
C ARG A 111 1.37 -8.14 -2.75
N ALA A 112 2.04 -8.57 -1.69
CA ALA A 112 2.13 -9.98 -1.28
C ALA A 112 0.78 -10.48 -0.73
N LEU A 113 -0.29 -10.07 -1.41
CA LEU A 113 -1.64 -10.54 -1.25
C LEU A 113 -1.81 -11.53 -2.39
N ASP A 114 -1.43 -12.77 -2.13
CA ASP A 114 -2.19 -13.81 -2.79
C ASP A 114 -3.60 -13.68 -2.19
N GLU A 115 -4.52 -13.08 -2.96
CA GLU A 115 -5.92 -12.87 -2.55
C GLU A 115 -6.52 -14.19 -2.02
N SER A 116 -6.09 -15.32 -2.60
CA SER A 116 -6.50 -16.64 -2.13
C SER A 116 -5.93 -16.98 -0.74
N VAL A 117 -4.71 -16.55 -0.42
CA VAL A 117 -4.09 -16.72 0.91
C VAL A 117 -4.77 -15.81 1.94
N TYR A 118 -5.10 -14.58 1.55
CA TYR A 118 -5.86 -13.67 2.42
C TYR A 118 -7.22 -14.26 2.77
N GLU A 119 -8.01 -14.67 1.77
CA GLU A 119 -9.33 -15.25 2.00
C GLU A 119 -9.25 -16.56 2.79
N LEU A 120 -8.27 -17.41 2.50
CA LEU A 120 -8.04 -18.64 3.26
C LEU A 120 -7.72 -18.36 4.74
N ILE A 121 -6.87 -17.37 5.03
CA ILE A 121 -6.53 -16.98 6.41
C ILE A 121 -7.74 -16.35 7.10
N ARG A 122 -8.49 -15.50 6.38
CA ARG A 122 -9.72 -14.88 6.86
C ARG A 122 -10.71 -15.97 7.28
N GLU A 123 -11.10 -16.85 6.38
CA GLU A 123 -12.05 -17.95 6.65
C GLU A 123 -11.59 -18.81 7.83
N THR A 124 -10.30 -19.18 7.86
CA THR A 124 -9.72 -19.99 8.94
C THR A 124 -9.84 -19.30 10.30
N ILE A 125 -9.54 -18.00 10.37
CA ILE A 125 -9.61 -17.21 11.60
C ILE A 125 -11.07 -16.99 12.05
N LEU A 126 -11.97 -16.74 11.11
CA LEU A 126 -13.40 -16.55 11.39
C LEU A 126 -14.06 -17.85 11.89
N ALA A 127 -13.68 -19.00 11.30
CA ALA A 127 -14.20 -20.32 11.65
C ALA A 127 -13.75 -20.80 13.06
N ARG A 128 -12.78 -20.13 13.71
CA ARG A 128 -12.31 -20.46 15.07
C ARG A 128 -13.30 -20.15 16.20
N THR A 129 -14.56 -19.87 15.89
CA THR A 129 -15.61 -19.68 16.89
C THR A 129 -15.99 -21.02 17.54
N GLY A 130 -15.28 -21.41 18.60
CA GLY A 130 -15.79 -22.32 19.62
C GLY A 130 -14.94 -23.53 20.02
N ASN A 131 -13.82 -23.85 19.37
CA ASN A 131 -12.91 -24.91 19.86
C ASN A 131 -11.50 -24.86 19.23
N ALA A 132 -10.48 -24.78 20.10
CA ALA A 132 -9.07 -25.13 19.92
C ALA A 132 -8.17 -24.30 18.95
N SER A 133 -6.93 -23.91 19.28
CA SER A 133 -6.29 -23.34 20.49
C SER A 133 -4.81 -23.17 20.14
N GLY A 134 -4.44 -21.99 19.69
CA GLY A 134 -3.06 -21.56 19.48
C GLY A 134 -3.04 -20.06 19.22
N PRO A 135 -1.97 -19.34 19.60
CA PRO A 135 -1.91 -17.91 19.36
C PRO A 135 -1.97 -17.64 17.85
N ILE A 136 -2.81 -16.69 17.43
CA ILE A 136 -2.83 -16.29 16.03
C ILE A 136 -1.53 -15.53 15.78
N THR A 137 -0.62 -16.12 15.02
CA THR A 137 0.66 -15.51 14.64
C THR A 137 0.93 -15.78 13.18
N ALA A 138 1.75 -14.94 12.53
CA ALA A 138 2.16 -15.18 11.15
C ALA A 138 2.85 -16.54 10.98
N ALA A 139 3.63 -16.97 11.99
CA ALA A 139 4.32 -18.26 11.96
C ALA A 139 3.32 -19.44 12.02
N ASN A 140 2.35 -19.39 12.93
CA ASN A 140 1.37 -20.46 13.06
C ASN A 140 0.47 -20.54 11.82
N MET A 141 0.01 -19.40 11.29
CA MET A 141 -0.85 -19.40 10.09
C MET A 141 -0.09 -19.88 8.85
N ALA A 142 1.18 -19.49 8.70
CA ALA A 142 2.03 -19.96 7.61
C ALA A 142 2.21 -21.48 7.64
N LEU A 143 2.45 -22.05 8.83
CA LEU A 143 2.62 -23.49 9.01
C LEU A 143 1.31 -24.27 8.77
N GLU A 144 0.21 -23.79 9.34
CA GLU A 144 -1.11 -24.43 9.26
C GLU A 144 -1.63 -24.47 7.81
N LEU A 145 -1.51 -23.35 7.09
CA LEU A 145 -2.05 -23.19 5.74
C LEU A 145 -1.03 -23.49 4.65
N LYS A 146 0.21 -23.83 5.01
CA LYS A 146 1.33 -24.10 4.08
C LYS A 146 1.60 -22.95 3.11
N VAL A 147 1.47 -21.72 3.60
CA VAL A 147 1.77 -20.49 2.86
C VAL A 147 3.09 -19.89 3.34
N ASP A 148 3.69 -18.99 2.57
CA ASP A 148 4.88 -18.31 3.05
C ASP A 148 4.56 -17.35 4.21
N ARG A 149 5.54 -17.13 5.08
CA ARG A 149 5.39 -16.31 6.28
C ARG A 149 5.08 -14.85 5.97
N SER A 150 5.51 -14.34 4.81
CA SER A 150 5.25 -12.96 4.41
C SER A 150 3.77 -12.79 4.07
N SER A 151 3.22 -13.68 3.23
CA SER A 151 1.80 -13.68 2.88
C SER A 151 0.91 -13.85 4.12
N ALA A 152 1.27 -14.75 5.03
CA ALA A 152 0.56 -14.89 6.30
C ALA A 152 0.61 -13.61 7.16
N TYR A 153 1.79 -12.98 7.25
CA TYR A 153 1.94 -11.71 7.97
C TYR A 153 1.10 -10.60 7.34
N HIS A 154 1.12 -10.45 6.02
CA HIS A 154 0.35 -9.42 5.31
C HIS A 154 -1.16 -9.60 5.48
N ALA A 155 -1.66 -10.84 5.35
CA ALA A 155 -3.06 -11.14 5.58
C ALA A 155 -3.50 -10.79 7.01
N LEU A 156 -2.71 -11.14 8.03
CA LEU A 156 -3.01 -10.77 9.42
C LEU A 156 -3.02 -9.25 9.65
N GLN A 157 -2.10 -8.52 9.02
CA GLN A 157 -2.08 -7.05 9.11
C GLN A 157 -3.30 -6.44 8.42
N GLN A 158 -3.77 -7.03 7.32
CA GLN A 158 -4.98 -6.59 6.65
C GLN A 158 -6.22 -6.83 7.51
N LEU A 159 -6.38 -8.03 8.08
CA LEU A 159 -7.46 -8.33 9.02
C LEU A 159 -7.45 -7.41 10.25
N ARG A 160 -6.26 -7.03 10.75
CA ARG A 160 -6.11 -6.03 11.82
C ARG A 160 -6.59 -4.64 11.36
N ASN A 161 -6.20 -4.21 10.17
CA ASN A 161 -6.61 -2.91 9.63
C ASN A 161 -8.13 -2.84 9.39
N GLU A 162 -8.76 -3.97 9.06
CA GLU A 162 -10.22 -4.12 8.97
C GLU A 162 -10.91 -4.20 10.35
N GLY A 163 -10.14 -4.25 11.43
CA GLY A 163 -10.66 -4.31 12.80
C GLY A 163 -11.14 -5.71 13.22
N LEU A 164 -10.73 -6.77 12.53
CA LEU A 164 -11.05 -8.17 12.87
C LEU A 164 -10.08 -8.77 13.89
N LEU A 165 -8.87 -8.20 13.98
CA LEU A 165 -7.81 -8.63 14.89
C LEU A 165 -7.31 -7.48 15.77
N LEU A 166 -6.94 -7.81 17.01
CA LEU A 166 -6.18 -6.95 17.93
C LEU A 166 -4.80 -7.55 18.12
N ALA A 167 -3.76 -6.73 18.03
CA ALA A 167 -2.39 -7.16 18.29
C ALA A 167 -2.10 -7.16 19.80
N GLU A 168 -1.46 -8.21 20.29
CA GLU A 168 -0.93 -8.32 21.64
C GLU A 168 0.56 -7.95 21.69
N PRO A 169 1.09 -7.51 22.86
CA PRO A 169 2.49 -7.12 23.00
C PRO A 169 3.51 -8.24 22.71
N ASP A 170 3.09 -9.50 22.80
CA ASP A 170 3.91 -10.68 22.53
C ASP A 170 3.95 -11.06 21.04
N GLY A 171 3.30 -10.28 20.17
CA GLY A 171 3.26 -10.49 18.73
C GLY A 171 2.17 -11.46 18.28
N THR A 172 1.27 -11.85 19.17
CA THR A 172 0.07 -12.64 18.85
C THR A 172 -1.12 -11.74 18.52
N TYR A 173 -2.15 -12.31 17.90
CA TYR A 173 -3.40 -11.61 17.58
C TYR A 173 -4.59 -12.26 18.28
N LEU A 174 -5.53 -11.44 18.72
CA LEU A 174 -6.83 -11.85 19.24
C LEU A 174 -7.96 -11.41 18.30
N LEU A 175 -9.01 -12.22 18.19
CA LEU A 175 -10.23 -11.82 17.48
C LEU A 175 -10.91 -10.65 18.20
N THR A 176 -11.39 -9.66 17.44
CA THR A 176 -12.19 -8.59 18.04
C THR A 176 -13.56 -9.09 18.51
N PRO A 177 -14.06 -8.62 19.67
CA PRO A 177 -15.37 -9.02 20.20
C PRO A 177 -16.57 -8.67 19.30
N LYS A 178 -16.42 -7.77 18.32
CA LYS A 178 -17.49 -7.44 17.37
C LYS A 178 -17.91 -8.64 16.52
N LEU A 179 -17.02 -9.63 16.35
CA LEU A 179 -17.27 -10.82 15.55
C LEU A 179 -17.81 -12.02 16.32
N THR A 180 -17.63 -12.08 17.64
CA THR A 180 -18.17 -13.19 18.42
C THR A 180 -19.70 -13.16 18.49
N ALA A 181 -20.33 -12.04 18.14
CA ALA A 181 -21.76 -11.83 18.30
C ALA A 181 -22.61 -11.68 17.00
N THR A 182 -22.03 -11.39 15.81
CA THR A 182 -22.89 -10.80 14.74
C THR A 182 -22.82 -11.38 13.31
N ASP A 183 -21.89 -12.25 12.91
CA ASP A 183 -21.79 -12.71 11.50
C ASP A 183 -22.21 -14.17 11.23
N LYS A 184 -23.10 -14.74 12.05
CA LYS A 184 -23.70 -16.06 11.77
C LYS A 184 -24.70 -16.06 10.60
N LEU A 185 -25.04 -14.92 9.98
CA LEU A 185 -26.13 -14.85 9.01
C LEU A 185 -25.75 -14.65 7.52
N SER A 186 -24.47 -14.65 7.16
CA SER A 186 -24.06 -14.53 5.76
C SER A 186 -22.95 -15.51 5.41
N MET A 187 -23.24 -16.81 5.47
CA MET A 187 -22.41 -17.83 4.79
C MET A 187 -23.07 -18.18 3.44
N PRO A 188 -22.37 -18.12 2.30
CA PRO A 188 -22.84 -18.79 1.10
C PRO A 188 -22.82 -20.31 1.34
N ALA A 189 -23.90 -20.99 0.98
CA ALA A 189 -24.06 -22.42 1.14
C ALA A 189 -22.96 -23.20 0.42
N ALA A 190 -22.42 -24.23 1.08
CA ALA A 190 -21.43 -25.14 0.53
C ALA A 190 -21.93 -25.76 -0.80
N PRO A 191 -21.09 -25.89 -1.83
CA PRO A 191 -21.47 -26.58 -3.05
C PRO A 191 -21.70 -28.08 -2.76
N ASN A 192 -22.88 -28.54 -3.16
CA ASN A 192 -23.37 -29.90 -2.98
C ASN A 192 -22.37 -30.96 -3.47
N ALA A 193 -22.26 -32.03 -2.70
CA ALA A 193 -21.57 -33.27 -3.03
C ALA A 193 -22.00 -33.80 -4.40
N LEU A 194 -21.01 -34.14 -5.23
CA LEU A 194 -21.17 -34.86 -6.49
C LEU A 194 -21.83 -36.23 -6.23
N SER A 195 -23.13 -36.32 -6.50
CA SER A 195 -23.81 -37.60 -6.75
C SER A 195 -23.42 -38.11 -8.14
N GLY A 196 -22.36 -38.91 -8.22
CA GLY A 196 -22.02 -39.66 -9.41
C GLY A 196 -23.00 -40.81 -9.62
N SER A 197 -24.03 -40.61 -10.46
CA SER A 197 -24.85 -41.66 -11.03
C SER A 197 -24.69 -41.64 -12.55
N SER A 198 -24.21 -42.74 -13.14
CA SER A 198 -24.37 -43.14 -14.56
C SER A 198 -23.97 -44.62 -14.64
N ARG A 199 -24.90 -45.59 -14.59
CA ARG A 199 -25.62 -46.18 -15.74
C ARG A 199 -24.70 -46.38 -16.94
N GLU A 200 -24.14 -47.59 -17.13
CA GLU A 200 -24.73 -48.69 -17.90
C GLU A 200 -25.34 -48.24 -19.24
N THR A 201 -24.59 -48.48 -20.32
CA THR A 201 -25.14 -48.69 -21.66
C THR A 201 -24.53 -49.96 -22.22
N GLY A 202 -25.41 -50.93 -22.47
CA GLY A 202 -25.10 -52.24 -23.02
C GLY A 202 -24.72 -52.18 -24.50
N SER A 203 -23.90 -53.14 -24.89
CA SER A 203 -23.55 -53.50 -26.25
C SER A 203 -24.20 -54.85 -26.56
N ARG A 204 -25.16 -54.84 -27.50
CA ARG A 204 -25.45 -55.84 -28.55
C ARG A 204 -26.89 -55.74 -29.03
#